data_AF-A0A0W7XB06-F1
#
_entry.id   AF-A0A0W7XB06-F1
#
_cell.length_a   1.000
_cell.length_b   1.000
_cell.length_c   1.000
_cell.angle_alpha   90.00
_cell.angle_beta   90.00
_cell.angle_gamma   90.00
#
_symmetry.space_group_name_H-M   'P 1'
#
loop_
_entity.id
_entity.type
_entity.pdbx_description
1 polymer ?
#
loop_
_entity_poly.entity_id
_entity_poly.type
_entity_poly.pdbx_seq_one_letter_code
_entity_poly.pdbx_strand_id
1 'polypeptide(L)'
;MTTQSDPQTISVELADENGAYTLAATVNQLKRHQEAGLFGLKLVGLYAQLTITVDGEKAETQFLSRLVDESHWIIDDRFGANGFPFWAHGFGARYLRCHAIHPELADGLDVLARERGLAAAIGRDVPLALADA
;
A
#
# COMPACT_ATOMS: atom_id res chain seq x y z
N MET A 1 9.49 -6.71 18.43
CA MET A 1 10.61 -6.21 17.60
C MET A 1 10.11 -6.17 16.16
N THR A 2 9.89 -4.98 15.59
CA THR A 2 9.62 -4.84 14.16
C THR A 2 10.97 -4.89 13.44
N THR A 3 11.27 -6.02 12.81
CA THR A 3 12.38 -6.12 11.85
C THR A 3 12.05 -5.19 10.68
N GLN A 4 12.73 -4.04 10.64
CA GLN A 4 12.70 -3.17 9.46
C GLN A 4 13.48 -3.90 8.37
N SER A 5 12.78 -4.52 7.44
CA SER A 5 13.39 -5.07 6.22
C SER A 5 13.91 -3.92 5.37
N ASP A 6 15.00 -4.15 4.65
CA ASP A 6 15.55 -3.18 3.71
C ASP A 6 14.46 -2.71 2.71
N PRO A 7 14.51 -1.44 2.27
CA PRO A 7 13.59 -0.94 1.26
C PRO A 7 13.69 -1.78 -0.02
N GLN A 8 12.55 -2.22 -0.55
CA GLN A 8 12.47 -2.98 -1.80
C GLN A 8 11.74 -2.16 -2.85
N THR A 9 12.23 -2.18 -4.09
CA THR A 9 11.61 -1.45 -5.20
C THR A 9 10.80 -2.40 -6.06
N ILE A 10 9.56 -2.02 -6.37
CA ILE A 10 8.67 -2.65 -7.35
C ILE A 10 8.63 -1.72 -8.56
N SER A 11 9.04 -2.21 -9.73
CA SER A 11 8.98 -1.45 -10.98
C SER A 11 7.93 -2.05 -11.91
N VAL A 12 7.12 -1.18 -12.50
CA VAL A 12 5.98 -1.54 -13.33
C VAL A 12 6.01 -0.68 -14.59
N GLU A 13 5.88 -1.30 -15.76
CA GLU A 13 5.72 -0.58 -17.02
C GLU A 13 4.24 -0.34 -17.29
N LEU A 14 3.85 0.92 -17.40
CA LEU A 14 2.49 1.35 -17.66
C LEU A 14 2.43 2.01 -19.03
N ALA A 15 1.28 1.90 -19.71
CA ALA A 15 1.04 2.58 -20.97
C ALA A 15 -0.19 3.48 -20.84
N ASP A 16 -0.07 4.71 -21.33
CA ASP A 16 -1.16 5.66 -21.48
C ASP A 16 -1.22 6.23 -22.92
N GLU A 17 -2.07 7.22 -23.15
CA GLU A 17 -2.24 7.87 -24.45
C GLU A 17 -0.95 8.55 -24.98
N ASN A 18 0.01 8.85 -24.10
CA ASN A 18 1.27 9.53 -24.42
C ASN A 18 2.46 8.57 -24.58
N GLY A 19 2.28 7.28 -24.31
CA GLY A 19 3.29 6.24 -24.48
C GLY A 19 3.45 5.34 -23.26
N ALA A 20 4.53 4.57 -23.25
CA ALA A 20 4.89 3.73 -22.11
C ALA A 20 5.81 4.51 -21.14
N TYR A 21 5.56 4.36 -19.84
CA TYR A 21 6.39 4.91 -18.77
C TYR A 21 6.61 3.87 -17.68
N THR A 22 7.73 3.97 -16.98
CA THR A 22 8.02 3.10 -15.83
C THR A 22 7.64 3.81 -14.54
N LEU A 23 6.78 3.18 -13.76
CA LEU A 23 6.47 3.58 -12.39
C LEU A 23 7.27 2.70 -11.44
N ALA A 24 8.13 3.31 -10.63
CA ALA A 24 8.89 2.63 -9.59
C ALA A 24 8.37 3.02 -8.19
N ALA A 25 7.99 2.01 -7.40
CA ALA A 25 7.52 2.15 -6.03
C ALA A 25 8.53 1.55 -5.06
N THR A 26 9.15 2.39 -4.23
CA THR A 26 10.02 1.95 -3.14
C THR A 26 9.18 1.70 -1.89
N VAL A 27 9.14 0.46 -1.43
CA VAL A 27 8.43 0.00 -0.24
C VAL A 27 9.28 0.30 1.00
N ASN A 28 9.03 1.44 1.64
CA ASN A 28 9.75 1.89 2.83
C ASN A 28 9.31 1.16 4.10
N GLN A 29 8.02 0.85 4.19
CA GLN A 29 7.44 0.06 5.28
C GLN A 29 6.41 -0.90 4.72
N LEU A 30 6.39 -2.12 5.27
CA LEU A 30 5.33 -3.09 5.08
C LEU A 30 5.24 -3.93 6.34
N LYS A 31 4.13 -3.85 7.05
CA LYS A 31 3.95 -4.48 8.37
C LYS A 31 2.49 -4.80 8.65
N ARG A 32 2.25 -5.75 9.56
CA ARG A 32 0.93 -5.89 10.20
C ARG A 32 0.66 -4.65 11.04
N HIS A 33 -0.56 -4.16 11.01
CA HIS A 33 -0.96 -2.99 11.77
C HIS A 33 -2.37 -3.15 12.33
N GLN A 34 -2.59 -2.52 13.48
CA GLN A 34 -3.88 -2.47 14.14
C GLN A 34 -4.08 -1.09 14.74
N GLU A 35 -5.25 -0.51 14.51
CA GLU A 35 -5.68 0.76 15.08
C GLU A 35 -7.12 0.68 15.58
N ALA A 36 -7.50 1.59 16.49
CA ALA A 36 -8.89 1.74 16.91
C ALA A 36 -9.69 2.44 15.79
N GLY A 37 -10.76 1.80 15.34
CA GLY A 37 -11.72 2.36 14.41
C GLY A 37 -12.88 3.08 15.11
N LEU A 38 -13.81 3.59 14.31
CA LEU A 38 -15.05 4.18 14.82
C LEU A 38 -15.93 3.14 15.53
N PHE A 39 -16.70 3.60 16.52
CA PHE A 39 -17.66 2.78 17.27
C PHE A 39 -17.05 1.57 17.99
N GLY A 40 -15.77 1.64 18.36
CA GLY A 40 -15.09 0.56 19.09
C GLY A 40 -14.69 -0.63 18.23
N LEU A 41 -14.83 -0.52 16.90
CA LEU A 41 -14.28 -1.50 15.97
C LEU A 41 -12.75 -1.44 15.98
N LYS A 42 -12.09 -2.56 15.72
CA LYS A 42 -10.63 -2.61 15.51
C LYS A 42 -10.37 -2.74 14.02
N LEU A 43 -9.54 -1.84 13.49
CA LEU A 43 -9.03 -1.95 12.14
C LEU A 43 -7.78 -2.81 12.20
N VAL A 44 -7.78 -3.93 11.50
CA VAL A 44 -6.68 -4.90 11.50
C VAL A 44 -6.32 -5.20 10.05
N GLY A 45 -5.04 -5.17 9.71
CA GLY A 45 -4.61 -5.43 8.35
C GLY A 45 -3.12 -5.25 8.14
N LEU A 46 -2.75 -5.00 6.88
CA LEU A 46 -1.41 -4.60 6.51
C LEU A 46 -1.35 -3.09 6.27
N TYR A 47 -0.24 -2.49 6.68
CA TYR A 47 0.12 -1.11 6.40
C TYR A 47 1.34 -1.11 5.49
N ALA A 48 1.31 -0.25 4.47
CA ALA A 48 2.44 0.00 3.59
C ALA A 48 2.73 1.50 3.46
N GLN A 49 4.01 1.85 3.41
CA GLN A 49 4.47 3.18 3.03
C GLN A 49 5.31 3.05 1.76
N LEU A 50 4.86 3.71 0.68
CA LEU A 50 5.50 3.70 -0.61
C LEU A 50 6.04 5.08 -0.97
N THR A 51 7.21 5.14 -1.57
CA THR A 51 7.65 6.30 -2.35
C THR A 51 7.51 5.96 -3.82
N ILE A 52 6.65 6.68 -4.52
CA ILE A 52 6.36 6.50 -5.95
C ILE A 52 7.21 7.47 -6.75
N THR A 53 7.86 6.96 -7.79
CA THR A 53 8.68 7.71 -8.74
C THR A 53 8.29 7.34 -10.16
N VAL A 54 8.18 8.35 -11.01
CA VAL A 54 7.97 8.23 -12.46
C VAL A 54 9.02 9.11 -13.11
N ASP A 55 9.60 8.68 -14.24
CA ASP A 55 10.64 9.47 -14.91
C ASP A 55 10.13 10.85 -15.30
N GLY A 56 10.93 11.88 -15.06
CA GLY A 56 10.56 13.29 -15.26
C GLY A 56 9.64 13.91 -14.19
N GLU A 57 9.11 13.12 -13.26
CA GLU A 57 8.19 13.58 -12.21
C GLU A 57 8.83 13.64 -10.82
N LYS A 58 8.25 14.45 -9.94
CA LYS A 58 8.72 14.50 -8.54
C LYS A 58 8.16 13.31 -7.76
N ALA A 59 9.02 12.72 -6.92
CA ALA A 59 8.64 11.58 -6.09
C ALA A 59 7.50 11.94 -5.12
N GLU A 60 6.53 11.05 -4.97
CA GLU A 60 5.42 11.21 -4.03
C GLU A 60 5.44 10.11 -2.98
N THR A 61 4.86 10.38 -1.81
CA THR A 61 4.72 9.36 -0.76
C THR A 61 3.25 8.97 -0.63
N GLN A 62 2.99 7.66 -0.63
CA GLN A 62 1.66 7.09 -0.44
C GLN A 62 1.67 6.17 0.79
N PHE A 63 0.63 6.30 1.60
CA PHE A 63 0.36 5.43 2.72
C PHE A 63 -0.86 4.59 2.39
N LEU A 64 -0.75 3.28 2.60
CA LEU A 64 -1.77 2.34 2.19
C LEU A 64 -2.12 1.38 3.29
N SER A 65 -3.34 0.90 3.22
CA SER A 65 -3.80 -0.24 3.99
C SER A 65 -4.55 -1.23 3.13
N ARG A 66 -4.47 -2.49 3.56
CA ARG A 66 -5.39 -3.54 3.15
C ARG A 66 -5.86 -4.20 4.44
N LEU A 67 -7.13 -4.04 4.77
CA LEU A 67 -7.71 -4.62 5.98
C LEU A 67 -8.00 -6.11 5.77
N VAL A 68 -8.13 -6.84 6.87
CA VAL A 68 -8.61 -8.22 6.83
C VAL A 68 -9.93 -8.28 6.07
N ASP A 69 -10.09 -9.30 5.25
CA ASP A 69 -11.21 -9.50 4.32
C ASP A 69 -11.27 -8.54 3.11
N GLU A 70 -10.33 -7.58 2.97
CA GLU A 70 -10.22 -6.74 1.77
C GLU A 70 -9.36 -7.40 0.68
N SER A 71 -9.79 -7.25 -0.57
CA SER A 71 -9.06 -7.74 -1.75
C SER A 71 -8.18 -6.69 -2.43
N HIS A 72 -8.19 -5.44 -1.97
CA HIS A 72 -7.49 -4.34 -2.62
C HIS A 72 -6.66 -3.53 -1.62
N TRP A 73 -5.51 -3.04 -2.09
CA TRP A 73 -4.76 -2.01 -1.38
C TRP A 73 -5.38 -0.64 -1.61
N ILE A 74 -5.74 0.02 -0.52
CA ILE A 74 -6.36 1.35 -0.53
C ILE A 74 -5.33 2.37 -0.08
N ILE A 75 -5.24 3.48 -0.80
CA ILE A 75 -4.44 4.65 -0.46
C ILE A 75 -5.18 5.41 0.63
N ASP A 76 -4.63 5.38 1.83
CA ASP A 76 -5.14 6.12 2.99
C ASP A 76 -4.71 7.59 2.89
N ASP A 77 -3.44 7.84 2.58
CA ASP A 77 -2.87 9.19 2.48
C ASP A 77 -1.94 9.34 1.27
N ARG A 78 -1.90 10.54 0.69
CA ARG A 78 -1.00 10.90 -0.42
C ARG A 78 -0.34 12.24 -0.15
N PHE A 79 0.99 12.26 -0.20
CA PHE A 79 1.82 13.44 0.04
C PHE A 79 2.69 13.74 -1.18
N GLY A 80 2.76 15.02 -1.55
CA GLY A 80 3.67 15.49 -2.59
C GLY A 80 5.13 15.44 -2.16
N ALA A 81 6.04 15.65 -3.11
CA ALA A 81 7.49 15.64 -2.87
C ALA A 81 7.98 16.62 -1.80
N ASN A 82 7.22 17.69 -1.56
CA ASN A 82 7.49 18.70 -0.53
C ASN A 82 6.96 18.31 0.86
N GLY A 83 6.38 17.12 1.01
CA GLY A 83 5.77 16.65 2.26
C GLY A 83 4.40 17.27 2.57
N PHE A 84 3.81 18.05 1.67
CA PHE A 84 2.45 18.56 1.85
C PHE A 84 1.42 17.49 1.45
N PRO A 85 0.36 17.28 2.25
CA PRO A 85 -0.69 16.32 1.92
C PRO A 85 -1.53 16.82 0.74
N PHE A 86 -1.76 15.96 -0.24
CA PHE A 86 -2.89 16.10 -1.15
C PHE A 86 -4.18 15.71 -0.43
N TRP A 87 -4.12 14.61 0.32
CA TRP A 87 -5.14 14.20 1.29
C TRP A 87 -4.52 13.26 2.33
N ALA A 88 -5.13 13.22 3.50
CA ALA A 88 -4.79 12.28 4.57
C ALA A 88 -6.06 11.87 5.32
N HIS A 89 -6.35 10.57 5.34
CA HIS A 89 -7.51 9.96 5.98
C HIS A 89 -7.13 9.08 7.17
N GLY A 90 -5.88 8.61 7.23
CA GLY A 90 -5.41 7.67 8.23
C GLY A 90 -5.77 6.21 7.90
N PHE A 91 -5.17 5.29 8.65
CA PHE A 91 -5.22 3.85 8.39
C PHE A 91 -6.64 3.30 8.37
N GLY A 92 -7.03 2.65 7.27
CA GLY A 92 -8.30 1.90 7.21
C GLY A 92 -9.57 2.77 7.20
N ALA A 93 -9.45 4.08 6.97
CA ALA A 93 -10.60 5.00 6.95
C ALA A 93 -11.45 4.80 5.69
N ARG A 94 -12.46 3.92 5.74
CA ARG A 94 -13.35 3.57 4.60
C ARG A 94 -14.64 4.40 4.48
N TYR A 95 -14.77 5.50 5.20
CA TYR A 95 -15.96 6.36 5.19
C TYR A 95 -15.84 7.55 4.21
N LEU A 96 -14.74 7.64 3.47
CA LEU A 96 -14.49 8.62 2.40
C LEU A 96 -14.23 7.89 1.07
N ARG A 97 -14.07 8.65 -0.02
CA ARG A 97 -13.79 8.07 -1.35
C ARG A 97 -12.49 7.26 -1.29
N CYS A 98 -12.60 5.95 -1.56
CA CYS A 98 -11.46 5.05 -1.55
C CYS A 98 -10.74 5.08 -2.90
N HIS A 99 -9.41 5.22 -2.87
CA HIS A 99 -8.55 5.16 -4.05
C HIS A 99 -7.65 3.93 -3.94
N ALA A 100 -7.70 3.03 -4.92
CA ALA A 100 -6.80 1.88 -4.97
C ALA A 100 -5.54 2.21 -5.78
N ILE A 101 -4.43 1.51 -5.51
CA ILE A 101 -3.24 1.56 -6.37
C ILE A 101 -3.41 0.74 -7.64
N HIS A 102 -2.47 0.95 -8.58
CA HIS A 102 -2.39 0.18 -9.81
C HIS A 102 -2.28 -1.33 -9.51
N PRO A 103 -3.02 -2.21 -10.22
CA PRO A 103 -3.05 -3.65 -9.94
C PRO A 103 -1.68 -4.33 -9.95
N GLU A 104 -0.79 -3.95 -10.86
CA GLU A 104 0.54 -4.56 -10.96
C GLU A 104 1.46 -4.17 -9.78
N LEU A 105 1.29 -2.96 -9.23
CA LEU A 105 1.95 -2.58 -7.98
C LEU A 105 1.38 -3.35 -6.79
N ALA A 106 0.06 -3.54 -6.78
CA ALA A 106 -0.61 -4.33 -5.76
C ALA A 106 -0.11 -5.78 -5.77
N ASP A 107 0.04 -6.40 -6.94
CA ASP A 107 0.58 -7.75 -7.08
C ASP A 107 2.01 -7.84 -6.54
N GLY A 108 2.86 -6.85 -6.85
CA GLY A 108 4.22 -6.77 -6.29
C GLY A 108 4.21 -6.65 -4.76
N LEU A 109 3.33 -5.82 -4.21
CA LEU A 109 3.19 -5.66 -2.76
C LEU A 109 2.64 -6.93 -2.08
N ASP A 110 1.75 -7.65 -2.76
CA ASP A 110 1.20 -8.93 -2.32
C ASP A 110 2.26 -10.04 -2.29
N VAL A 111 3.20 -10.05 -3.25
CA VAL A 111 4.37 -10.93 -3.22
C VAL A 111 5.22 -10.63 -2.00
N LEU A 112 5.59 -9.36 -1.78
CA LEU A 112 6.42 -8.96 -0.63
C LEU A 112 5.75 -9.28 0.71
N ALA A 113 4.44 -9.08 0.82
CA ALA A 113 3.69 -9.40 2.02
C ALA A 113 3.75 -10.91 2.36
N ARG A 114 3.69 -11.77 1.34
CA ARG A 114 3.83 -13.24 1.51
C ARG A 114 5.25 -13.64 1.85
N GLU A 115 6.25 -13.11 1.12
CA GLU A 115 7.66 -13.40 1.37
C GLU A 115 8.11 -13.01 2.79
N ARG A 116 7.56 -11.91 3.32
CA ARG A 116 7.81 -11.45 4.69
C ARG A 116 6.98 -12.18 5.76
N GLY A 117 6.16 -13.16 5.37
CA GLY A 117 5.29 -13.90 6.30
C GLY A 117 4.22 -13.04 6.97
N LEU A 118 3.81 -11.93 6.34
CA LEU A 118 2.82 -11.02 6.93
C LEU A 118 1.39 -11.49 6.66
N ALA A 119 1.16 -12.15 5.53
CA ALA A 119 -0.14 -12.68 5.10
C ALA A 119 -0.09 -14.20 4.89
N ALA A 120 -1.14 -14.88 5.35
CA ALA A 120 -1.41 -16.29 5.01
C ALA A 120 -2.09 -16.42 3.64
N ALA A 121 -2.98 -15.46 3.31
CA ALA A 121 -3.62 -15.36 2.01
C ALA A 121 -3.70 -13.89 1.58
N ILE A 122 -3.29 -13.61 0.35
CA ILE A 122 -3.34 -12.28 -0.28
C ILE A 122 -3.10 -12.45 -1.79
N GLY A 123 -3.75 -11.62 -2.62
CA GLY A 123 -3.64 -11.66 -4.07
C GLY A 123 -4.77 -10.91 -4.77
N ARG A 124 -4.73 -10.87 -6.10
CA ARG A 124 -5.81 -10.32 -6.92
C ARG A 124 -7.10 -11.10 -6.65
N ASP A 125 -8.13 -10.40 -6.17
CA ASP A 125 -9.43 -10.96 -5.76
C ASP A 125 -9.39 -11.97 -4.59
N VAL A 126 -8.26 -12.08 -3.88
CA VAL A 126 -8.14 -12.91 -2.68
C VAL A 126 -8.23 -12.01 -1.44
N PRO A 127 -9.25 -12.17 -0.58
CA PRO A 127 -9.34 -11.41 0.66
C PRO A 127 -8.09 -11.61 1.53
N LEU A 128 -7.63 -10.54 2.19
CA LEU A 128 -6.49 -10.64 3.09
C LEU A 128 -6.81 -11.52 4.30
N ALA A 129 -5.99 -12.54 4.51
CA ALA A 129 -5.85 -13.25 5.77
C ALA A 129 -4.42 -13.06 6.30
N LEU A 130 -4.28 -12.59 7.54
CA LEU A 130 -2.97 -12.45 8.18
C LEU A 130 -2.39 -13.84 8.51
N ALA A 131 -1.07 -13.97 8.43
CA ALA A 131 -0.43 -15.18 8.91
C ALA A 131 -0.46 -15.21 10.44
N ASP A 132 -0.45 -16.41 11.02
CA ASP A 132 -0.33 -16.58 12.47
C ASP A 132 1.00 -15.98 12.96
N ALA A 133 1.01 -15.50 14.21
CA ALA A 133 2.16 -14.85 14.84
C ALA A 133 3.07 -15.86 15.54
#